data_AF-W9Z829-F1
#
_entry.id   AF-W9Z829-F1
#
_cell.length_a   1.000
_cell.length_b   1.000
_cell.length_c   1.000
_cell.angle_alpha   90.00
_cell.angle_beta   90.00
_cell.angle_gamma   90.00
#
_symmetry.space_group_name_H-M   'P 1'
#
loop_
_entity.id
_entity.type
_entity.pdbx_description
1 polymer ?
#
loop_
_entity_poly.entity_id
_entity_poly.type
_entity_poly.pdbx_seq_one_letter_code
_entity_poly.pdbx_strand_id
1 'polypeptide(L)'
;MYTIADERLSFKIPENINPAEASSVPLAANTAWLALFSDDCLALNPNNTGNKSSLLIWGGNTTVGYFAIQLAKLHNIEVATTCSPQNFDKMQQAGATHVFDYNDEEVVSKIRSALPNLQHVFDTVGNETSSATAARSIRQPEGVLCTVRPGKANTQDVPSHIKVTDVFVFTAFPTEHSYRGKAHWPVKMNDHKLSADFHGQLETLLGNGTLKPSPVRLMGQLSPSTVDKAMDLNRQGSVSGEKLVFEGFA
;
A
#
# COMPACT_ATOMS: atom_id res chain seq x y z
N MET A 1 22.35 -17.32 7.67
CA MET A 1 21.56 -17.53 6.43
C MET A 1 21.86 -16.36 5.51
N TYR A 2 22.14 -16.60 4.23
CA TYR A 2 22.46 -15.53 3.27
C TYR A 2 21.46 -15.58 2.11
N THR A 3 21.20 -14.44 1.49
CA THR A 3 20.35 -14.31 0.30
C THR A 3 21.01 -13.39 -0.71
N ILE A 4 20.64 -13.55 -1.98
CA ILE A 4 21.01 -12.61 -3.06
C ILE A 4 19.84 -11.64 -3.24
N ALA A 5 20.15 -10.36 -3.36
CA ALA A 5 19.17 -9.32 -3.64
C ALA A 5 19.49 -8.66 -4.99
N ASP A 6 18.45 -8.27 -5.73
CA ASP A 6 18.63 -7.42 -6.90
C ASP A 6 18.99 -6.01 -6.42
N GLU A 7 20.16 -5.51 -6.83
CA GLU A 7 20.66 -4.19 -6.40
C GLU A 7 19.69 -3.06 -6.78
N ARG A 8 18.98 -3.22 -7.89
CA ARG A 8 18.03 -2.21 -8.41
C ARG A 8 16.75 -2.15 -7.59
N LEU A 9 16.45 -3.21 -6.84
CA LEU A 9 15.30 -3.31 -5.93
C LEU A 9 15.77 -3.31 -4.47
N SER A 10 16.97 -2.78 -4.24
CA SER A 10 17.58 -2.58 -2.93
C SER A 10 17.88 -1.11 -2.73
N PHE A 11 18.07 -0.69 -1.48
CA PHE A 11 18.49 0.67 -1.16
C PHE A 11 19.48 0.64 -0.01
N LYS A 12 20.36 1.64 0.05
CA LYS A 12 21.27 1.81 1.17
C LYS A 12 20.53 2.40 2.36
N ILE A 13 20.68 1.76 3.53
CA ILE A 13 20.03 2.22 4.76
C ILE A 13 20.67 3.56 5.18
N PRO A 14 19.88 4.64 5.34
CA PRO A 14 20.39 5.90 5.87
C PRO A 14 20.90 5.76 7.31
N GLU A 15 21.92 6.53 7.69
CA GLU A 15 22.56 6.42 9.02
C GLU A 15 21.59 6.66 10.19
N ASN A 16 20.54 7.45 9.97
CA ASN A 16 19.52 7.79 10.97
C ASN A 16 18.35 6.80 11.03
N ILE A 17 18.35 5.74 10.22
CA ILE A 17 17.29 4.72 10.19
C ILE A 17 17.87 3.39 10.67
N ASN A 18 17.25 2.78 11.66
CA ASN A 18 17.73 1.48 12.14
C ASN A 18 17.36 0.35 11.15
N PRO A 19 18.13 -0.75 11.11
CA PRO A 19 17.89 -1.84 10.15
C PRO A 19 16.50 -2.50 10.26
N ALA A 20 15.92 -2.57 11.46
CA ALA A 20 14.60 -3.16 11.65
C ALA A 20 13.51 -2.31 10.99
N GLU A 21 13.55 -1.00 11.16
CA GLU A 21 12.67 -0.05 10.46
C GLU A 21 12.88 -0.11 8.95
N ALA A 22 14.14 -0.09 8.49
CA ALA A 22 14.46 -0.17 7.06
C ALA A 22 13.89 -1.44 6.41
N SER A 23 13.94 -2.58 7.10
CA SER A 23 13.38 -3.85 6.60
C SER A 23 11.87 -3.83 6.39
N SER A 24 11.14 -2.91 7.05
CA SER A 24 9.69 -2.77 6.90
C SER A 24 9.26 -2.05 5.61
N VAL A 25 10.19 -1.39 4.94
CA VAL A 25 9.92 -0.47 3.82
C VAL A 25 9.71 -1.18 2.48
N PRO A 26 10.65 -2.00 1.94
CA PRO A 26 10.68 -2.35 0.52
C PRO A 26 9.37 -2.89 -0.03
N LEU A 27 8.84 -3.94 0.58
CA LEU A 27 7.67 -4.63 0.07
C LEU A 27 6.44 -3.72 0.09
N ALA A 28 6.16 -3.08 1.23
CA ALA A 28 4.92 -2.33 1.39
C ALA A 28 4.96 -1.00 0.63
N ALA A 29 6.11 -0.30 0.66
CA ALA A 29 6.29 0.92 -0.09
C ALA A 29 6.25 0.68 -1.60
N ASN A 30 6.89 -0.39 -2.10
CA ASN A 30 6.84 -0.71 -3.53
C ASN A 30 5.45 -1.19 -3.98
N THR A 31 4.72 -1.90 -3.12
CA THR A 31 3.32 -2.26 -3.39
C THR A 31 2.47 -1.00 -3.55
N ALA A 32 2.61 -0.04 -2.65
CA ALA A 32 1.91 1.24 -2.75
C ALA A 32 2.32 2.00 -4.01
N TRP A 33 3.63 2.08 -4.29
CA TRP A 33 4.16 2.76 -5.47
C TRP A 33 3.59 2.20 -6.78
N LEU A 34 3.63 0.88 -6.97
CA LEU A 34 3.06 0.22 -8.14
C LEU A 34 1.55 0.41 -8.22
N ALA A 35 0.82 0.28 -7.10
CA ALA A 35 -0.63 0.46 -7.10
C ALA A 35 -1.04 1.86 -7.58
N LEU A 36 -0.31 2.89 -7.12
CA LEU A 36 -0.59 4.28 -7.48
C LEU A 36 -0.22 4.59 -8.93
N PHE A 37 0.96 4.14 -9.39
CA PHE A 37 1.58 4.69 -10.61
C PHE A 37 1.79 3.71 -11.77
N SER A 38 1.63 2.40 -11.57
CA SER A 38 1.68 1.44 -12.69
C SER A 38 0.50 1.65 -13.64
N ASP A 39 0.76 1.56 -14.94
CA ASP A 39 -0.23 1.68 -16.03
C ASP A 39 -1.36 0.64 -15.91
N ASP A 40 -1.05 -0.51 -15.31
CA ASP A 40 -2.00 -1.61 -15.12
C ASP A 40 -2.80 -1.52 -13.80
N CYS A 41 -2.47 -0.55 -12.93
CA CYS A 41 -3.09 -0.35 -11.62
C CYS A 41 -4.01 0.88 -11.62
N LEU A 42 -3.73 1.90 -10.82
CA LEU A 42 -4.49 3.16 -10.81
C LEU A 42 -4.01 4.16 -11.87
N ALA A 43 -2.77 4.01 -12.36
CA ALA A 43 -2.18 4.89 -13.37
C ALA A 43 -2.32 6.39 -13.05
N LEU A 44 -2.16 6.77 -11.77
CA LEU A 44 -2.18 8.17 -11.36
C LEU A 44 -1.01 8.90 -12.01
N ASN A 45 -1.21 10.15 -12.40
CA ASN A 45 -0.12 10.97 -12.94
C ASN A 45 0.68 11.60 -11.78
N PRO A 46 1.94 11.18 -11.55
CA PRO A 46 2.77 11.73 -10.47
C PRO A 46 3.12 13.21 -10.67
N ASN A 47 3.03 13.71 -11.91
CA ASN A 47 3.39 15.07 -12.30
C ASN A 47 2.15 15.93 -12.63
N ASN A 48 0.97 15.57 -12.12
CA ASN A 48 -0.23 16.34 -12.40
C ASN A 48 -0.12 17.76 -11.80
N THR A 49 0.09 18.75 -12.67
CA THR A 49 0.15 20.18 -12.33
C THR A 49 -1.21 20.89 -12.41
N GLY A 50 -2.26 20.16 -12.83
CA GLY A 50 -3.62 20.66 -12.94
C GLY A 50 -4.39 20.52 -11.62
N ASN A 51 -5.68 20.17 -11.72
CA ASN A 51 -6.49 19.93 -10.52
C ASN A 51 -5.96 18.73 -9.73
N LYS A 52 -5.93 18.90 -8.42
CA LYS A 52 -5.50 17.86 -7.46
C LYS A 52 -6.31 16.59 -7.70
N SER A 53 -5.65 15.51 -8.13
CA SER A 53 -6.29 14.20 -8.20
C SER A 53 -6.69 13.77 -6.79
N SER A 54 -7.82 13.07 -6.67
CA SER A 54 -8.29 12.52 -5.39
C SER A 54 -8.20 11.00 -5.37
N LEU A 55 -7.86 10.47 -4.20
CA LEU A 55 -7.66 9.05 -3.93
C LEU A 55 -8.30 8.68 -2.59
N LEU A 56 -9.08 7.60 -2.59
CA LEU A 56 -9.51 6.92 -1.37
C LEU A 56 -8.59 5.73 -1.12
N ILE A 57 -7.94 5.70 0.03
CA ILE A 57 -7.19 4.53 0.51
C ILE A 57 -8.02 3.83 1.59
N TRP A 58 -8.63 2.70 1.25
CA TRP A 58 -9.34 1.88 2.23
C TRP A 58 -8.34 1.07 3.05
N GLY A 59 -8.29 1.31 4.37
CA GLY A 59 -7.32 0.68 5.27
C GLY A 59 -5.98 1.43 5.42
N GLY A 60 -6.01 2.73 5.70
CA GLY A 60 -4.81 3.56 5.84
C GLY A 60 -3.80 3.08 6.88
N ASN A 61 -4.25 2.41 7.95
CA ASN A 61 -3.36 1.90 8.99
C ASN A 61 -2.73 0.52 8.65
N THR A 62 -2.98 -0.04 7.47
CA THR A 62 -2.16 -1.16 6.97
C THR A 62 -0.76 -0.63 6.59
N THR A 63 0.27 -1.48 6.56
CA THR A 63 1.62 -1.05 6.15
C THR A 63 1.61 -0.48 4.72
N VAL A 64 0.85 -1.10 3.80
CA VAL A 64 0.72 -0.62 2.41
C VAL A 64 -0.04 0.70 2.35
N GLY A 65 -1.17 0.81 3.08
CA GLY A 65 -1.96 2.04 3.16
C GLY A 65 -1.16 3.21 3.72
N TYR A 66 -0.35 2.98 4.75
CA TYR A 66 0.49 4.00 5.37
C TYR A 66 1.52 4.58 4.39
N PHE A 67 2.17 3.73 3.59
CA PHE A 67 3.06 4.21 2.54
C PHE A 67 2.29 4.87 1.39
N ALA A 68 1.14 4.34 0.99
CA ALA A 68 0.32 4.93 -0.07
C ALA A 68 -0.13 6.36 0.27
N ILE A 69 -0.50 6.64 1.53
CA ILE A 69 -0.83 7.99 2.00
C ILE A 69 0.36 8.94 1.83
N GLN A 70 1.55 8.53 2.29
CA GLN A 70 2.76 9.36 2.22
C GLN A 70 3.19 9.63 0.78
N LEU A 71 3.16 8.61 -0.08
CA LEU A 71 3.51 8.71 -1.50
C LEU A 71 2.51 9.57 -2.27
N ALA A 72 1.22 9.43 -1.99
CA ALA A 72 0.19 10.28 -2.56
C ALA A 72 0.37 11.75 -2.14
N LYS A 73 0.65 12.02 -0.86
CA LYS A 73 0.97 13.38 -0.39
C LYS A 73 2.19 13.96 -1.08
N LEU A 74 3.26 13.17 -1.26
CA LEU A 74 4.48 13.60 -1.94
C LEU A 74 4.21 14.06 -3.38
N HIS A 75 3.22 13.46 -4.04
CA HIS A 75 2.81 13.77 -5.41
C HIS A 75 1.58 14.69 -5.46
N ASN A 76 1.32 15.44 -4.38
CA ASN A 76 0.23 16.39 -4.27
C ASN A 76 -1.15 15.78 -4.60
N ILE A 77 -1.41 14.52 -4.26
CA ILE A 77 -2.71 13.86 -4.40
C ILE A 77 -3.53 14.11 -3.13
N GLU A 78 -4.82 14.41 -3.28
CA GLU A 78 -5.75 14.55 -2.15
C GLU A 78 -6.17 13.17 -1.66
N VAL A 79 -6.02 12.92 -0.36
CA VAL A 79 -6.20 11.59 0.20
C VAL A 79 -7.32 11.60 1.23
N ALA A 80 -8.36 10.81 0.97
CA ALA A 80 -9.21 10.27 2.04
C ALA A 80 -8.72 8.88 2.40
N THR A 81 -8.81 8.51 3.68
CA THR A 81 -8.52 7.15 4.11
C THR A 81 -9.47 6.67 5.20
N THR A 82 -9.53 5.36 5.39
CA THR A 82 -10.27 4.74 6.48
C THR A 82 -9.36 3.98 7.44
N CYS A 83 -9.59 4.11 8.74
CA CYS A 83 -8.92 3.34 9.79
C CYS A 83 -9.75 3.37 11.08
N SER A 84 -9.33 2.65 12.12
CA SER A 84 -9.98 2.77 13.44
C SER A 84 -9.64 4.12 14.08
N PRO A 85 -10.58 4.76 14.83
CA PRO A 85 -10.44 6.13 15.36
C PRO A 85 -9.11 6.44 16.08
N GLN A 86 -8.58 5.49 16.84
CA GLN A 86 -7.31 5.65 17.56
C GLN A 86 -6.09 5.88 16.66
N ASN A 87 -6.22 5.68 15.35
CA ASN A 87 -5.14 5.90 14.38
C ASN A 87 -5.33 7.18 13.53
N PHE A 88 -6.35 8.00 13.80
CA PHE A 88 -6.67 9.17 12.96
C PHE A 88 -5.51 10.16 12.89
N ASP A 89 -4.98 10.56 14.05
CA ASP A 89 -3.86 11.51 14.13
C ASP A 89 -2.64 11.01 13.36
N LYS A 90 -2.33 9.70 13.47
CA LYS A 90 -1.24 9.07 12.73
C LYS A 90 -1.46 9.16 11.21
N MET A 91 -2.68 8.97 10.73
CA MET A 91 -2.99 9.06 9.29
C MET A 91 -2.94 10.50 8.78
N GLN A 92 -3.39 11.47 9.57
CA GLN A 92 -3.28 12.89 9.24
C GLN A 92 -1.81 13.32 9.18
N GLN A 93 -0.99 12.91 10.15
CA GLN A 93 0.45 13.16 10.15
C GLN A 93 1.15 12.51 8.94
N ALA A 94 0.71 11.32 8.53
CA ALA A 94 1.21 10.65 7.32
C ALA A 94 0.86 11.42 6.04
N GLY A 95 -0.28 12.12 6.03
CA GLY A 95 -0.66 12.99 4.92
C GLY A 95 -2.10 12.90 4.45
N ALA A 96 -2.94 12.11 5.12
CA ALA A 96 -4.36 12.06 4.78
C ALA A 96 -5.03 13.41 5.03
N THR A 97 -5.78 13.90 4.05
CA THR A 97 -6.60 15.12 4.14
C THR A 97 -7.89 14.84 4.90
N HIS A 98 -8.46 13.65 4.70
CA HIS A 98 -9.65 13.17 5.41
C HIS A 98 -9.41 11.78 5.96
N VAL A 99 -9.87 11.53 7.19
CA VAL A 99 -9.79 10.21 7.84
C VAL A 99 -11.15 9.86 8.40
N PHE A 100 -11.62 8.64 8.09
CA PHE A 100 -12.94 8.15 8.48
C PHE A 100 -12.84 6.82 9.21
N ASP A 101 -13.80 6.56 10.09
CA ASP A 101 -13.96 5.23 10.70
C ASP A 101 -14.62 4.32 9.69
N TYR A 102 -13.99 3.19 9.37
CA TYR A 102 -14.58 2.20 8.46
C TYR A 102 -15.81 1.49 9.05
N ASN A 103 -16.04 1.58 10.36
CA ASN A 103 -17.22 1.01 11.03
C ASN A 103 -18.42 1.96 11.04
N ASP A 104 -18.24 3.22 10.63
CA ASP A 104 -19.33 4.18 10.56
C ASP A 104 -20.30 3.79 9.42
N GLU A 105 -21.58 3.60 9.75
CA GLU A 105 -22.61 3.22 8.78
C GLU A 105 -22.76 4.25 7.65
N GLU A 106 -22.39 5.50 7.91
CA GLU A 106 -22.40 6.61 6.96
C GLU A 106 -21.04 6.86 6.29
N VAL A 107 -20.03 5.99 6.50
CA VAL A 107 -18.67 6.21 5.98
C VAL A 107 -18.66 6.52 4.49
N VAL A 108 -19.46 5.82 3.69
CA VAL A 108 -19.55 6.02 2.24
C VAL A 108 -20.13 7.39 1.88
N SER A 109 -21.20 7.84 2.56
CA SER A 109 -21.80 9.15 2.28
C SER A 109 -20.89 10.29 2.72
N LYS A 110 -20.17 10.12 3.84
CA LYS A 110 -19.16 11.07 4.34
C LYS A 110 -17.98 11.19 3.37
N ILE A 111 -17.45 10.07 2.87
CA ILE A 111 -16.39 10.09 1.85
C ILE A 111 -16.85 10.80 0.57
N ARG A 112 -18.06 10.48 0.07
CA ARG A 112 -18.62 11.14 -1.13
C ARG A 112 -18.78 12.65 -0.97
N SER A 113 -19.08 13.09 0.26
CA SER A 113 -19.23 14.52 0.56
C SER A 113 -17.88 15.23 0.62
N ALA A 114 -16.85 14.57 1.16
CA ALA A 114 -15.49 15.11 1.21
C ALA A 114 -14.81 15.11 -0.17
N LEU A 115 -15.00 14.05 -0.97
CA LEU A 115 -14.38 13.87 -2.29
C LEU A 115 -15.47 13.66 -3.37
N PRO A 116 -16.20 14.72 -3.79
CA PRO A 116 -17.31 14.58 -4.74
C PRO A 116 -16.87 14.10 -6.14
N ASN A 117 -15.62 14.33 -6.49
CA ASN A 117 -15.02 13.95 -7.78
C ASN A 117 -14.10 12.73 -7.67
N LEU A 118 -14.28 11.89 -6.65
CA LEU A 118 -13.47 10.69 -6.45
C LEU A 118 -13.60 9.71 -7.63
N GLN A 119 -12.46 9.32 -8.21
CA GLN A 119 -12.38 8.32 -9.29
C GLN A 119 -11.43 7.16 -8.98
N HIS A 120 -10.55 7.29 -7.98
CA HIS A 120 -9.53 6.29 -7.68
C HIS A 120 -9.69 5.76 -6.26
N VAL A 121 -9.74 4.44 -6.14
CA VAL A 121 -9.80 3.74 -4.85
C VAL A 121 -8.66 2.73 -4.79
N PHE A 122 -7.90 2.75 -3.71
CA PHE A 122 -6.94 1.70 -3.38
C PHE A 122 -7.41 0.94 -2.14
N ASP A 123 -7.81 -0.32 -2.32
CA ASP A 123 -8.15 -1.22 -1.21
C ASP A 123 -6.91 -2.00 -0.75
N THR A 124 -6.43 -1.63 0.44
CA THR A 124 -5.27 -2.24 1.09
C THR A 124 -5.64 -3.31 2.11
N VAL A 125 -6.94 -3.52 2.35
CA VAL A 125 -7.48 -4.55 3.24
C VAL A 125 -7.75 -5.82 2.42
N GLY A 126 -8.54 -5.71 1.37
CA GLY A 126 -8.88 -6.81 0.46
C GLY A 126 -9.59 -7.99 1.12
N ASN A 127 -10.43 -7.72 2.12
CA ASN A 127 -11.35 -8.74 2.65
C ASN A 127 -12.59 -8.83 1.73
N GLU A 128 -13.55 -9.68 2.08
CA GLU A 128 -14.74 -9.95 1.25
C GLU A 128 -15.61 -8.72 0.96
N THR A 129 -15.57 -7.69 1.83
CA THR A 129 -16.49 -6.54 1.74
C THR A 129 -15.77 -5.21 1.48
N SER A 130 -14.46 -5.13 1.70
CA SER A 130 -13.71 -3.87 1.67
C SER A 130 -13.70 -3.22 0.30
N SER A 131 -13.41 -3.99 -0.75
CA SER A 131 -13.35 -3.47 -2.13
C SER A 131 -14.72 -2.96 -2.58
N ALA A 132 -15.78 -3.75 -2.35
CA ALA A 132 -17.14 -3.36 -2.71
C ALA A 132 -17.61 -2.11 -1.94
N THR A 133 -17.33 -2.04 -0.64
CA THR A 133 -17.70 -0.89 0.21
C THR A 133 -16.93 0.36 -0.20
N ALA A 134 -15.62 0.26 -0.40
CA ALA A 134 -14.78 1.38 -0.82
C ALA A 134 -15.20 1.92 -2.20
N ALA A 135 -15.44 1.03 -3.18
CA ALA A 135 -15.86 1.40 -4.53
C ALA A 135 -17.21 2.15 -4.57
N ARG A 136 -18.13 1.89 -3.63
CA ARG A 136 -19.38 2.65 -3.53
C ARG A 136 -19.13 4.13 -3.27
N SER A 137 -17.95 4.54 -2.81
CA SER A 137 -17.62 5.96 -2.63
C SER A 137 -17.43 6.71 -3.95
N ILE A 138 -17.22 6.01 -5.07
CA ILE A 138 -17.16 6.62 -6.41
C ILE A 138 -18.58 6.90 -6.90
N ARG A 139 -18.83 8.16 -7.29
CA ARG A 139 -20.08 8.60 -7.95
C ARG A 139 -19.91 8.87 -9.44
N GLN A 140 -18.67 8.95 -9.89
CA GLN A 140 -18.36 9.25 -11.28
C GLN A 140 -18.75 8.07 -12.17
N PRO A 141 -19.17 8.30 -13.43
CA PRO A 141 -19.56 7.23 -14.34
C PRO A 141 -18.46 6.21 -14.57
N GLU A 142 -17.21 6.67 -14.51
CA GLU A 142 -16.00 5.86 -14.61
C GLU A 142 -15.15 6.06 -13.37
N GLY A 143 -14.60 4.95 -12.89
CA GLY A 143 -13.65 4.93 -11.80
C GLY A 143 -12.81 3.66 -11.82
N VAL A 144 -11.72 3.68 -11.08
CA VAL A 144 -10.78 2.57 -10.98
C VAL A 144 -10.57 2.21 -9.52
N LEU A 145 -10.70 0.91 -9.22
CA LEU A 145 -10.31 0.34 -7.94
C LEU A 145 -9.10 -0.57 -8.16
N CYS A 146 -8.04 -0.35 -7.40
CA CYS A 146 -6.93 -1.29 -7.26
C CYS A 146 -7.05 -2.02 -5.93
N THR A 147 -6.86 -3.34 -5.92
CA THR A 147 -6.81 -4.16 -4.70
C THR A 147 -5.45 -4.80 -4.50
N VAL A 148 -5.03 -5.00 -3.26
CA VAL A 148 -3.83 -5.79 -2.90
C VAL A 148 -4.03 -7.30 -3.06
N ARG A 149 -5.22 -7.77 -3.48
CA ARG A 149 -5.54 -9.19 -3.60
C ARG A 149 -5.19 -9.72 -4.99
N PRO A 150 -4.21 -10.65 -5.10
CA PRO A 150 -3.80 -11.16 -6.40
C PRO A 150 -4.95 -11.86 -7.14
N GLY A 151 -5.08 -11.59 -8.44
CA GLY A 151 -6.16 -12.09 -9.27
C GLY A 151 -7.50 -11.43 -8.98
N LYS A 152 -7.50 -10.22 -8.42
CA LYS A 152 -8.71 -9.45 -8.07
C LYS A 152 -9.65 -10.24 -7.16
N ALA A 153 -9.09 -11.04 -6.26
CA ALA A 153 -9.90 -11.81 -5.32
C ALA A 153 -10.70 -10.88 -4.41
N ASN A 154 -11.91 -11.32 -4.02
CA ASN A 154 -12.84 -10.59 -3.14
C ASN A 154 -13.42 -9.28 -3.73
N THR A 155 -13.51 -9.17 -5.06
CA THR A 155 -14.06 -7.98 -5.73
C THR A 155 -15.34 -8.26 -6.51
N GLN A 156 -16.03 -9.37 -6.24
CA GLN A 156 -17.21 -9.81 -7.01
C GLN A 156 -18.38 -8.82 -6.89
N ASP A 157 -18.50 -8.16 -5.74
CA ASP A 157 -19.57 -7.21 -5.44
C ASP A 157 -19.18 -5.75 -5.73
N VAL A 158 -18.03 -5.50 -6.38
CA VAL A 158 -17.66 -4.16 -6.84
C VAL A 158 -18.64 -3.72 -7.95
N PRO A 159 -19.17 -2.48 -7.91
CA PRO A 159 -20.08 -1.99 -8.94
C PRO A 159 -19.49 -2.13 -10.35
N SER A 160 -20.30 -2.61 -11.31
CA SER A 160 -19.83 -2.98 -12.65
C SER A 160 -19.24 -1.84 -13.50
N HIS A 161 -19.56 -0.59 -13.17
CA HIS A 161 -18.99 0.59 -13.84
C HIS A 161 -17.57 0.94 -13.34
N ILE A 162 -17.09 0.27 -12.30
CA ILE A 162 -15.75 0.47 -11.74
C ILE A 162 -14.79 -0.56 -12.34
N LYS A 163 -13.72 -0.08 -12.99
CA LYS A 163 -12.63 -0.95 -13.46
C LYS A 163 -11.87 -1.49 -12.26
N VAL A 164 -11.84 -2.81 -12.10
CA VAL A 164 -11.05 -3.46 -11.04
C VAL A 164 -9.67 -3.87 -11.59
N THR A 165 -8.63 -3.43 -10.90
CA THR A 165 -7.23 -3.82 -11.08
C THR A 165 -6.68 -4.40 -9.79
N ASP A 166 -5.51 -5.04 -9.87
CA ASP A 166 -4.82 -5.61 -8.72
C ASP A 166 -3.32 -5.38 -8.80
N VAL A 167 -2.74 -4.97 -7.68
CA VAL A 167 -1.29 -4.80 -7.57
C VAL A 167 -0.63 -6.10 -7.15
N PHE A 168 0.43 -6.48 -7.84
CA PHE A 168 1.25 -7.63 -7.49
C PHE A 168 2.71 -7.22 -7.44
N VAL A 169 3.22 -6.96 -6.23
CA VAL A 169 4.55 -6.34 -6.03
C VAL A 169 5.71 -7.07 -6.72
N PHE A 170 5.56 -8.37 -6.96
CA PHE A 170 6.60 -9.14 -7.65
C PHE A 170 6.73 -8.79 -9.14
N THR A 171 5.79 -8.07 -9.77
CA THR A 171 6.00 -7.53 -11.12
C THR A 171 7.16 -6.53 -11.20
N ALA A 172 7.69 -6.08 -10.05
CA ALA A 172 8.95 -5.36 -9.95
C ALA A 172 10.16 -6.19 -10.42
N PHE A 173 10.09 -7.52 -10.38
CA PHE A 173 11.14 -8.40 -10.89
C PHE A 173 10.90 -8.68 -12.39
N PRO A 174 11.95 -8.66 -13.23
CA PRO A 174 11.82 -8.80 -14.69
C PRO A 174 11.62 -10.27 -15.10
N THR A 175 10.65 -10.93 -14.47
CA THR A 175 10.30 -12.34 -14.66
C THR A 175 8.78 -12.49 -14.73
N GLU A 176 8.30 -13.57 -15.36
CA GLU A 176 6.88 -13.90 -15.30
C GLU A 176 6.51 -14.46 -13.92
N HIS A 177 5.26 -14.24 -13.51
CA HIS A 177 4.76 -14.71 -12.23
C HIS A 177 3.39 -15.35 -12.35
N SER A 178 3.17 -16.40 -11.57
CA SER A 178 1.88 -17.07 -11.43
C SER A 178 1.53 -17.20 -9.96
N TYR A 179 0.30 -16.88 -9.60
CA TYR A 179 -0.18 -16.96 -8.22
C TYR A 179 -1.20 -18.07 -8.05
N ARG A 180 -0.76 -19.20 -7.46
CA ARG A 180 -1.61 -20.35 -7.08
C ARG A 180 -2.52 -20.88 -8.19
N GLY A 181 -2.09 -20.78 -9.46
CA GLY A 181 -2.90 -21.15 -10.63
C GLY A 181 -4.15 -20.29 -10.86
N LYS A 182 -4.32 -19.19 -10.12
CA LYS A 182 -5.49 -18.29 -10.21
C LYS A 182 -5.26 -17.06 -11.07
N ALA A 183 -4.02 -16.61 -11.14
CA ALA A 183 -3.64 -15.41 -11.89
C ALA A 183 -2.21 -15.52 -12.40
N HIS A 184 -1.94 -14.82 -13.49
CA HIS A 184 -0.67 -14.79 -14.18
C HIS A 184 -0.34 -13.37 -14.60
N TRP A 185 0.92 -12.98 -14.41
CA TRP A 185 1.47 -11.71 -14.84
C TRP A 185 2.65 -12.00 -15.76
N PRO A 186 2.66 -11.47 -17.00
CA PRO A 186 3.81 -11.58 -17.87
C PRO A 186 4.98 -10.75 -17.31
N VAL A 187 6.15 -10.85 -17.94
CA VAL A 187 7.27 -9.96 -17.63
C VAL A 187 6.85 -8.50 -17.83
N LYS A 188 6.95 -7.68 -16.77
CA LYS A 188 6.58 -6.26 -16.81
C LYS A 188 7.79 -5.36 -16.63
N MET A 189 8.47 -5.06 -17.72
CA MET A 189 9.65 -4.18 -17.67
C MET A 189 9.32 -2.75 -17.24
N ASN A 190 8.10 -2.26 -17.45
CA ASN A 190 7.68 -0.94 -16.95
C ASN A 190 7.57 -0.94 -15.42
N ASP A 191 6.95 -1.96 -14.83
CA ASP A 191 6.90 -2.10 -13.36
C ASP A 191 8.29 -2.27 -12.74
N HIS A 192 9.19 -3.00 -13.42
CA HIS A 192 10.59 -3.12 -12.99
C HIS A 192 11.30 -1.76 -12.96
N LYS A 193 11.22 -0.97 -14.04
CA LYS A 193 11.82 0.37 -14.10
C LYS A 193 11.21 1.31 -13.06
N LEU A 194 9.87 1.33 -12.98
CA LEU A 194 9.13 2.14 -12.01
C LEU A 194 9.54 1.82 -10.57
N SER A 195 9.75 0.54 -10.25
CA SER A 195 10.22 0.09 -8.94
C SER A 195 11.70 0.45 -8.72
N ALA A 196 12.56 0.28 -9.72
CA ALA A 196 13.98 0.59 -9.61
C ALA A 196 14.24 2.08 -9.39
N ASP A 197 13.54 2.94 -10.13
CA ASP A 197 13.60 4.40 -9.96
C ASP A 197 13.16 4.82 -8.57
N PHE A 198 12.13 4.16 -8.02
CA PHE A 198 11.67 4.40 -6.65
C PHE A 198 12.68 3.94 -5.59
N HIS A 199 13.25 2.73 -5.74
CA HIS A 199 14.26 2.21 -4.80
C HIS A 199 15.52 3.07 -4.79
N GLY A 200 15.94 3.60 -5.95
CA GLY A 200 17.05 4.55 -6.04
C GLY A 200 16.84 5.85 -5.25
N GLN A 201 15.59 6.19 -4.89
CA GLN A 201 15.26 7.37 -4.11
C GLN A 201 15.08 7.09 -2.60
N LEU A 202 14.96 5.82 -2.20
CA LEU A 202 14.59 5.45 -0.82
C LEU A 202 15.61 5.91 0.23
N GLU A 203 16.91 5.85 -0.06
CA GLU A 203 17.94 6.36 0.87
C GLU A 203 17.67 7.84 1.21
N THR A 204 17.48 8.67 0.19
CA THR A 204 17.20 10.11 0.37
C THR A 204 15.85 10.35 1.05
N LEU A 205 14.79 9.70 0.57
CA LEU A 205 13.43 9.91 1.07
C LEU A 205 13.29 9.51 2.54
N LEU A 206 13.95 8.42 2.95
CA LEU A 206 13.97 7.99 4.35
C LEU A 206 14.91 8.87 5.18
N GLY A 207 16.10 9.17 4.66
CA GLY A 207 17.13 9.93 5.39
C GLY A 207 16.69 11.35 5.75
N ASN A 208 15.96 12.02 4.86
CA ASN A 208 15.42 13.36 5.11
C ASN A 208 14.03 13.37 5.78
N GLY A 209 13.45 12.19 6.05
CA GLY A 209 12.14 12.05 6.72
C GLY A 209 10.92 12.37 5.84
N THR A 210 11.09 12.52 4.52
CA THR A 210 9.98 12.67 3.56
C THR A 210 9.09 11.44 3.53
N LEU A 211 9.72 10.27 3.57
CA LEU A 211 9.07 8.98 3.78
C LEU A 211 9.47 8.47 5.16
N LYS A 212 8.50 8.04 5.96
CA LYS A 212 8.72 7.47 7.28
C LYS A 212 8.43 5.96 7.25
N PRO A 213 9.32 5.13 7.84
CA PRO A 213 9.03 3.72 8.04
C PRO A 213 7.74 3.50 8.83
N SER A 214 7.10 2.36 8.63
CA SER A 214 6.00 1.95 9.51
C SER A 214 6.56 1.54 10.88
N PRO A 215 5.79 1.70 11.97
CA PRO A 215 6.18 1.14 13.28
C PRO A 215 6.53 -0.34 13.17
N VAL A 216 7.53 -0.79 13.92
CA VAL A 216 7.98 -2.18 13.91
C VAL A 216 7.86 -2.82 15.28
N ARG A 217 7.53 -4.11 15.30
CA ARG A 217 7.56 -4.97 16.48
C ARG A 217 8.62 -6.03 16.29
N LEU A 218 9.65 -5.99 17.14
CA LEU A 218 10.68 -7.02 17.15
C LEU A 218 10.12 -8.32 17.72
N MET A 219 10.29 -9.40 16.98
CA MET A 219 9.88 -10.76 17.36
C MET A 219 11.02 -11.53 18.06
N GLY A 220 12.18 -10.89 18.24
CA GLY A 220 13.42 -11.50 18.71
C GLY A 220 14.24 -12.07 17.55
N GLN A 221 15.20 -12.93 17.92
CA GLN A 221 16.07 -13.64 16.98
C GLN A 221 15.29 -14.50 15.99
N LEU A 222 15.76 -14.57 14.75
CA LEU A 222 15.17 -15.40 13.71
C LEU A 222 15.32 -16.89 14.06
N SER A 223 14.20 -17.56 14.29
CA SER A 223 14.12 -19.00 14.53
C SER A 223 12.78 -19.55 14.04
N PRO A 224 12.64 -20.88 13.84
CA PRO A 224 11.35 -21.46 13.48
C PRO A 224 10.22 -21.08 14.44
N SER A 225 10.49 -21.06 15.76
CA SER A 225 9.48 -20.74 16.77
C SER A 225 9.06 -19.28 16.77
N THR A 226 10.00 -18.34 16.55
CA THR A 226 9.65 -16.92 16.44
C THR A 226 8.88 -16.64 15.15
N VAL A 227 9.21 -17.33 14.05
CA VAL A 227 8.47 -17.27 12.79
C VAL A 227 7.05 -17.77 12.98
N ASP A 228 6.85 -18.95 13.57
CA ASP A 228 5.50 -19.51 13.80
C ASP A 228 4.65 -18.56 14.64
N LYS A 229 5.21 -18.04 15.74
CA LYS A 229 4.54 -17.05 16.58
C LYS A 229 4.14 -15.79 15.79
N ALA A 230 5.03 -15.26 14.96
CA ALA A 230 4.75 -14.08 14.13
C ALA A 230 3.66 -14.35 13.09
N MET A 231 3.65 -15.54 12.49
CA MET A 231 2.63 -15.97 11.53
C MET A 231 1.26 -16.12 12.20
N ASP A 232 1.21 -16.68 13.41
CA ASP A 232 -0.03 -16.85 14.17
C ASP A 232 -0.63 -15.52 14.59
N LEU A 233 0.18 -14.57 15.06
CA LEU A 233 -0.28 -13.20 15.36
C LEU A 233 -0.94 -12.53 14.14
N ASN A 234 -0.35 -12.71 12.94
CA ASN A 234 -0.95 -12.21 11.69
C ASN A 234 -2.27 -12.92 11.36
N ARG A 235 -2.32 -14.26 11.44
CA ARG A 235 -3.53 -15.03 11.14
C ARG A 235 -4.69 -14.69 12.09
N GLN A 236 -4.39 -14.40 13.34
CA GLN A 236 -5.36 -14.02 14.37
C GLN A 236 -5.76 -12.54 14.27
N GLY A 237 -5.19 -11.76 13.35
CA GLY A 237 -5.49 -10.33 13.22
C GLY A 237 -5.03 -9.47 14.41
N SER A 238 -4.05 -9.97 15.19
CA SER A 238 -3.57 -9.30 16.42
C SER A 238 -2.46 -8.27 16.18
N VAL A 239 -2.15 -7.99 14.92
CA VAL A 239 -1.15 -7.01 14.48
C VAL A 239 -1.89 -5.81 13.90
N SER A 240 -1.63 -4.61 14.42
CA SER A 240 -2.30 -3.39 13.96
C SER A 240 -1.34 -2.22 13.87
N GLY A 241 -1.24 -1.62 12.69
CA GLY A 241 -0.44 -0.41 12.47
C GLY A 241 1.07 -0.59 12.61
N GLU A 242 1.56 -1.83 12.64
CA GLU A 242 2.98 -2.16 12.80
C GLU A 242 3.38 -3.36 11.92
N LYS A 243 4.68 -3.50 11.66
CA LYS A 243 5.28 -4.63 10.95
C LYS A 243 6.02 -5.52 11.94
N LEU A 244 5.76 -6.83 11.91
CA LEU A 244 6.57 -7.78 12.66
C LEU A 244 7.92 -7.96 11.96
N VAL A 245 9.01 -7.78 12.70
CA VAL A 245 10.39 -7.84 12.20
C VAL A 245 11.22 -8.75 13.11
N PHE A 246 12.19 -9.46 12.54
CA PHE A 246 13.13 -10.30 13.27
C PHE A 246 14.47 -9.58 13.41
N GLU A 247 15.16 -9.81 14.51
CA GLU A 247 16.53 -9.32 14.68
C GLU A 247 17.43 -9.95 13.62
N GLY A 248 18.23 -9.11 12.96
CA GLY A 248 19.26 -9.58 12.03
C GLY A 248 20.36 -10.35 12.76
N PHE A 249 21.13 -11.13 12.02
CA PHE A 249 22.35 -11.73 12.57
C PHE A 249 23.37 -10.61 12.85
N ALA A 250 23.91 -10.58 14.07
CA ALA A 250 25.03 -9.72 14.44
C ALA A 250 26.32 -10.15 13.73
#